data_AF-A0A955T6Q5-F1
#
_entry.id   AF-A0A955T6Q5-F1
#
_cell.length_a   1.000
_cell.length_b   1.000
_cell.length_c   1.000
_cell.angle_alpha   90.00
_cell.angle_beta   90.00
_cell.angle_gamma   90.00
#
_symmetry.space_group_name_H-M   'P 1'
#
loop_
_entity.id
_entity.type
_entity.pdbx_description
1 polymer ?
#
loop_
_entity_poly.entity_id
_entity_poly.type
_entity_poly.pdbx_seq_one_letter_code
_entity_poly.pdbx_strand_id
1 'polypeptide(L)'
;SGATVIGPPPRKSPSLESYPECDREVQLISERLWGGGMVEQPSKEDMDEAEEGEFPILYPRYESTARLLAEMDLPPDFESDGAIRYTHRRTDDLEIYFLASAASQTLEADCLFRVRDRIPELWNPITGENRRLPEYSEKEGRTSIPLRFEPYQSFFIVFRHSPDGTAESLSAKSNFPEVTYHETLSGPWRVYFDPEYGGPEHVVFEELSDWSQHSEPGIKYYSGIATYEKTFDLPASIDLNSESILIDLGEVQNLARVRLNGRDLGVTWCAPWRVEIGDVLKEKDNRLEIEVANLWPNRLIGDRLLPLEKQVAWTTWNPYKADSELLPSGLLGPVRIATLKKGGMQ
;
A
#
# COMPACT_ATOMS: atom_id res chain seq x y z
N SER A 1 36.97 3.25 22.46
CA SER A 1 36.01 2.33 23.09
C SER A 1 34.69 3.07 23.19
N GLY A 2 33.58 2.49 22.72
CA GLY A 2 32.29 3.21 22.68
C GLY A 2 31.19 2.55 21.85
N ALA A 3 31.50 1.47 21.12
CA ALA A 3 30.48 0.64 20.48
C ALA A 3 30.03 -0.47 21.45
N THR A 4 28.73 -0.74 21.48
CA THR A 4 28.15 -1.93 22.09
C THR A 4 28.04 -3.03 21.04
N VAL A 5 28.46 -4.25 21.38
CA VAL A 5 28.38 -5.42 20.50
C VAL A 5 27.45 -6.44 21.16
N ILE A 6 26.61 -7.08 20.36
CA ILE A 6 25.70 -8.14 20.77
C ILE A 6 25.85 -9.29 19.78
N GLY A 7 25.98 -10.50 20.27
CA GLY A 7 25.99 -11.70 19.44
C GLY A 7 26.74 -12.86 20.08
N PRO A 8 26.64 -14.07 19.50
CA PRO A 8 27.38 -15.22 19.99
C PRO A 8 28.89 -15.10 19.67
N PRO A 9 29.77 -15.70 20.50
CA PRO A 9 31.20 -15.71 20.24
C PRO A 9 31.54 -16.51 18.97
N PRO A 10 32.33 -15.95 18.03
CA PRO A 10 32.82 -16.69 16.88
C PRO A 10 33.80 -17.78 17.33
N ARG A 11 33.79 -18.94 16.66
CA ARG A 11 34.61 -20.10 17.06
C ARG A 11 35.85 -20.33 16.18
N LYS A 12 35.77 -19.95 14.91
CA LYS A 12 36.77 -20.26 13.86
C LYS A 12 36.75 -19.22 12.75
N SER A 13 37.83 -19.16 11.98
CA SER A 13 37.88 -18.37 10.75
C SER A 13 37.22 -19.14 9.60
N PRO A 14 36.44 -18.49 8.70
CA PRO A 14 35.97 -19.12 7.47
C PRO A 14 37.07 -19.24 6.40
N SER A 15 38.26 -18.65 6.63
CA SER A 15 39.42 -18.70 5.73
C SER A 15 40.36 -19.87 6.05
N LEU A 16 41.01 -20.41 5.02
CA LEU A 16 42.11 -21.38 5.17
C LEU A 16 43.49 -20.71 5.29
N GLU A 17 43.56 -19.39 5.15
CA GLU A 17 44.80 -18.65 5.27
C GLU A 17 45.38 -18.78 6.68
N SER A 18 46.64 -19.19 6.77
CA SER A 18 47.37 -19.37 8.04
C SER A 18 46.71 -20.36 9.03
N TYR A 19 46.07 -21.42 8.52
CA TYR A 19 45.55 -22.50 9.37
C TYR A 19 46.70 -23.34 9.97
N PRO A 20 46.66 -23.70 11.27
CA PRO A 20 45.58 -23.50 12.25
C PRO A 20 45.68 -22.21 13.09
N GLU A 21 46.70 -21.36 12.89
CA GLU A 21 46.93 -20.15 13.67
C GLU A 21 45.75 -19.17 13.61
N CYS A 22 45.08 -19.05 12.46
CA CYS A 22 43.88 -18.20 12.30
C CYS A 22 42.74 -18.59 13.26
N ASP A 23 42.52 -19.88 13.54
CA ASP A 23 41.53 -20.34 14.50
C ASP A 23 41.92 -19.99 15.94
N ARG A 24 43.23 -20.05 16.26
CA ARG A 24 43.74 -19.64 17.59
C ARG A 24 43.56 -18.14 17.82
N GLU A 25 43.79 -17.33 16.78
CA GLU A 25 43.60 -15.88 16.87
C GLU A 25 42.13 -15.52 17.11
N VAL A 26 41.19 -16.15 16.40
CA VAL A 26 39.75 -15.97 16.62
C VAL A 26 39.36 -16.33 18.05
N GLN A 27 39.86 -17.45 18.58
CA GLN A 27 39.59 -17.87 19.96
C GLN A 27 40.11 -16.86 20.98
N LEU A 28 41.35 -16.37 20.83
CA LEU A 28 41.93 -15.37 21.73
C LEU A 28 41.14 -14.05 21.73
N ILE A 29 40.73 -13.58 20.56
CA ILE A 29 39.92 -12.36 20.45
C ILE A 29 38.54 -12.59 21.06
N SER A 30 37.93 -13.75 20.81
CA SER A 30 36.63 -14.12 21.35
C SER A 30 36.66 -14.22 22.88
N GLU A 31 37.68 -14.85 23.46
CA GLU A 31 37.87 -14.92 24.92
C GLU A 31 38.02 -13.53 25.53
N ARG A 32 38.78 -12.64 24.88
CA ARG A 32 38.96 -11.27 25.35
C ARG A 32 37.65 -10.47 25.34
N LEU A 33 36.84 -10.61 24.29
CA LEU A 33 35.61 -9.84 24.12
C LEU A 33 34.43 -10.42 24.93
N TRP A 34 34.18 -11.73 24.83
CA TRP A 34 33.07 -12.39 25.52
C TRP A 34 33.41 -12.84 26.94
N GLY A 35 34.62 -13.34 27.18
CA GLY A 35 35.09 -13.73 28.52
C GLY A 35 35.43 -12.52 29.41
N GLY A 36 35.76 -11.38 28.79
CA GLY A 36 35.98 -10.09 29.46
C GLY A 36 34.70 -9.30 29.75
N GLY A 37 33.51 -9.81 29.39
CA GLY A 37 32.23 -9.13 29.58
C GLY A 37 32.06 -7.85 28.75
N MET A 38 32.77 -7.73 27.62
CA MET A 38 32.70 -6.56 26.73
C MET A 38 31.61 -6.70 25.65
N VAL A 39 30.99 -7.88 25.55
CA VAL A 39 29.93 -8.19 24.59
C VAL A 39 28.74 -8.75 25.37
N GLU A 40 27.57 -8.17 25.12
CA GLU A 40 26.32 -8.66 25.69
C GLU A 40 25.93 -9.97 25.02
N GLN A 41 25.70 -11.00 25.83
CA GLN A 41 25.35 -12.32 25.34
C GLN A 41 23.83 -12.49 25.36
N PRO A 42 23.20 -12.87 24.22
CA PRO A 42 21.83 -13.33 24.27
C PRO A 42 21.76 -14.54 25.23
N SER A 43 20.73 -14.60 26.08
CA SER A 43 20.49 -15.79 26.90
C SER A 43 20.24 -17.02 26.01
N LYS A 44 20.29 -18.23 26.58
CA LYS A 44 19.94 -19.45 25.81
C LYS A 44 18.51 -19.41 25.27
N GLU A 45 17.63 -18.67 25.94
CA GLU A 45 16.24 -18.46 25.51
C GLU A 45 16.14 -17.39 24.42
N ASP A 46 17.17 -16.57 24.19
CA ASP A 46 17.22 -15.47 23.21
C ASP A 46 17.76 -15.90 21.82
N MET A 47 18.01 -17.20 21.64
CA MET A 47 18.49 -17.82 20.41
C MET A 47 17.48 -18.91 20.00
N ASP A 48 17.03 -18.98 18.75
CA ASP A 48 16.33 -20.20 18.33
C ASP A 48 17.35 -21.33 18.10
N GLU A 49 16.92 -22.55 18.40
CA GLU A 49 17.62 -23.73 17.92
C GLU A 49 17.32 -23.84 16.43
N ALA A 50 18.36 -23.81 15.59
CA ALA A 50 18.18 -24.15 14.18
C ALA A 50 17.62 -25.57 14.11
N GLU A 51 16.54 -25.78 13.35
CA GLU A 51 16.02 -27.13 13.13
C GLU A 51 17.10 -28.00 12.45
N GLU A 52 17.01 -29.32 12.64
CA GLU A 52 17.99 -30.25 12.08
C GLU A 52 18.03 -30.15 10.54
N GLY A 53 19.09 -29.54 10.00
CA GLY A 53 19.26 -29.27 8.57
C GLY A 53 19.15 -27.79 8.17
N GLU A 54 18.82 -26.89 9.11
CA GLU A 54 18.80 -25.44 8.86
C GLU A 54 20.13 -24.75 9.20
N PHE A 55 20.33 -23.58 8.61
CA PHE A 55 21.51 -22.76 8.89
C PHE A 55 21.48 -22.27 10.34
N PRO A 56 22.63 -22.23 11.03
CA PRO A 56 22.70 -21.67 12.38
C PRO A 56 22.24 -20.21 12.37
N ILE A 57 21.47 -19.83 13.38
CA ILE A 57 20.95 -18.47 13.51
C ILE A 57 22.10 -17.52 13.81
N LEU A 58 22.36 -16.62 12.85
CA LEU A 58 23.51 -15.72 12.87
C LEU A 58 23.28 -14.44 13.68
N TYR A 59 22.03 -14.12 14.02
CA TYR A 59 21.63 -12.87 14.65
C TYR A 59 20.81 -13.11 15.92
N PRO A 60 20.97 -12.29 16.98
CA PRO A 60 20.14 -12.39 18.17
C PRO A 60 18.66 -12.12 17.83
N ARG A 61 17.74 -12.66 18.64
CA ARG A 61 16.32 -12.33 18.53
C ARG A 61 16.09 -10.82 18.64
N TYR A 62 15.05 -10.36 17.95
CA TYR A 62 14.63 -8.96 17.98
C TYR A 62 14.38 -8.49 19.43
N GLU A 63 13.63 -9.27 20.21
CA GLU A 63 13.25 -8.93 21.59
C GLU A 63 14.47 -8.70 22.48
N SER A 64 15.51 -9.51 22.32
CA SER A 64 16.75 -9.41 23.11
C SER A 64 17.52 -8.14 22.76
N THR A 65 17.59 -7.81 21.47
CA THR A 65 18.20 -6.56 20.99
C THR A 65 17.40 -5.36 21.48
N ALA A 66 16.07 -5.40 21.38
CA ALA A 66 15.19 -4.33 21.82
C ALA A 66 15.28 -4.09 23.34
N ARG A 67 15.34 -5.15 24.15
CA ARG A 67 15.55 -5.05 25.61
C ARG A 67 16.86 -4.35 25.94
N LEU A 68 17.96 -4.74 25.31
CA LEU A 68 19.25 -4.09 25.58
C LEU A 68 19.24 -2.61 25.18
N LEU A 69 18.67 -2.28 24.01
CA LEU A 69 18.52 -0.89 23.61
C LEU A 69 17.69 -0.10 24.62
N ALA A 70 16.62 -0.68 25.16
CA ALA A 70 15.82 -0.05 26.21
C ALA A 70 16.61 0.16 27.52
N GLU A 71 17.45 -0.79 27.94
CA GLU A 71 18.37 -0.62 29.09
C GLU A 71 19.41 0.49 28.88
N MET A 72 19.69 0.82 27.61
CA MET A 72 20.55 1.94 27.21
C MET A 72 19.76 3.27 27.04
N ASP A 73 18.53 3.34 27.54
CA ASP A 73 17.60 4.47 27.34
C ASP A 73 17.36 4.81 25.86
N LEU A 74 17.50 3.82 24.97
CA LEU A 74 17.26 3.95 23.54
C LEU A 74 15.95 3.26 23.16
N PRO A 75 14.82 3.99 23.15
CA PRO A 75 13.55 3.41 22.77
C PRO A 75 13.51 2.99 21.29
N PRO A 76 12.54 2.15 20.88
CA PRO A 76 12.29 1.85 19.47
C PRO A 76 12.16 3.11 18.62
N ASP A 77 12.67 3.05 17.40
CA ASP A 77 12.63 4.19 16.46
C ASP A 77 11.23 4.46 15.92
N PHE A 78 10.46 3.38 15.75
CA PHE A 78 9.06 3.37 15.37
C PHE A 78 8.37 2.15 16.00
N GLU A 79 7.14 2.34 16.46
CA GLU A 79 6.23 1.27 16.94
C GLU A 79 4.82 1.52 16.40
N SER A 80 4.06 0.44 16.27
CA SER A 80 2.66 0.48 15.84
C SER A 80 1.92 -0.72 16.42
N ASP A 81 0.65 -0.54 16.78
CA ASP A 81 -0.26 -1.63 17.15
C ASP A 81 -0.83 -2.38 15.92
N GLY A 82 -0.66 -1.82 14.72
CA GLY A 82 -0.92 -2.46 13.42
C GLY A 82 0.33 -3.06 12.76
N ALA A 83 0.12 -4.01 11.84
CA ALA A 83 1.18 -4.67 11.07
C ALA A 83 1.75 -3.77 9.96
N ILE A 84 2.58 -2.81 10.35
CA ILE A 84 3.16 -1.79 9.47
C ILE A 84 4.67 -1.99 9.35
N ARG A 85 5.19 -1.95 8.12
CA ARG A 85 6.64 -1.90 7.86
C ARG A 85 7.07 -0.47 7.68
N TYR A 86 8.30 -0.16 8.09
CA TYR A 86 8.85 1.17 7.94
C TYR A 86 10.32 1.18 7.49
N THR A 87 10.73 2.33 6.96
CA THR A 87 12.13 2.75 6.94
C THR A 87 12.21 4.22 7.33
N HIS A 88 13.33 4.61 7.95
CA HIS A 88 13.55 5.97 8.44
C HIS A 88 14.79 6.58 7.78
N ARG A 89 14.64 7.79 7.24
CA ARG A 89 15.72 8.63 6.74
C ARG A 89 15.70 9.97 7.45
N ARG A 90 16.88 10.54 7.64
CA ARG A 90 17.05 11.84 8.28
C ARG A 90 17.88 12.79 7.41
N THR A 91 17.51 14.06 7.41
CA THR A 91 18.34 15.18 6.94
C THR A 91 18.59 16.14 8.11
N ASP A 92 19.27 17.25 7.87
CA ASP A 92 19.48 18.27 8.91
C ASP A 92 18.14 18.81 9.44
N ASP A 93 17.14 18.94 8.55
CA ASP A 93 15.86 19.59 8.86
C ASP A 93 14.68 18.63 9.00
N LEU A 94 14.78 17.38 8.52
CA LEU A 94 13.65 16.45 8.40
C LEU A 94 13.94 15.08 9.02
N GLU A 95 12.92 14.52 9.67
CA GLU A 95 12.81 13.08 9.92
C GLU A 95 11.76 12.53 8.94
N ILE A 96 12.08 11.48 8.19
CA ILE A 96 11.27 10.96 7.09
C ILE A 96 11.05 9.48 7.29
N TYR A 97 9.82 9.11 7.65
CA TYR A 97 9.40 7.71 7.79
C TYR A 97 8.59 7.32 6.57
N PHE A 98 9.01 6.29 5.84
CA PHE A 98 8.14 5.63 4.86
C PHE A 98 7.42 4.49 5.56
N LEU A 99 6.09 4.49 5.52
CA LEU A 99 5.25 3.47 6.13
C LEU A 99 4.49 2.71 5.06
N ALA A 100 4.43 1.39 5.17
CA ALA A 100 3.70 0.52 4.26
C ALA A 100 2.92 -0.55 5.03
N SER A 101 1.61 -0.61 4.78
CA SER A 101 0.75 -1.69 5.25
C SER A 101 0.75 -2.82 4.21
N ALA A 102 0.94 -4.06 4.68
CA ALA A 102 0.75 -5.25 3.86
C ALA A 102 -0.66 -5.83 3.96
N ALA A 103 -1.56 -5.15 4.69
CA ALA A 103 -2.93 -5.62 4.90
C ALA A 103 -3.76 -5.47 3.62
N SER A 104 -4.58 -6.49 3.33
CA SER A 104 -5.54 -6.48 2.22
C SER A 104 -6.85 -5.74 2.55
N GLN A 105 -6.97 -5.22 3.77
CA GLN A 105 -8.12 -4.49 4.29
C GLN A 105 -7.64 -3.16 4.89
N THR A 106 -8.57 -2.25 5.13
CA THR A 106 -8.29 -1.00 5.85
C THR A 106 -7.67 -1.32 7.22
N LEU A 107 -6.58 -0.65 7.54
CA LEU A 107 -5.87 -0.76 8.81
C LEU A 107 -5.85 0.61 9.49
N GLU A 108 -6.34 0.65 10.72
CA GLU A 108 -6.18 1.80 11.62
C GLU A 108 -5.19 1.40 12.72
N ALA A 109 -4.24 2.27 13.01
CA ALA A 109 -3.17 1.99 13.97
C ALA A 109 -2.66 3.28 14.63
N ASP A 110 -2.36 3.19 15.92
CA ASP A 110 -1.58 4.21 16.61
C ASP A 110 -0.10 3.99 16.33
N CYS A 111 0.52 4.96 15.65
CA CYS A 111 1.91 4.89 15.24
C CYS A 111 2.78 5.81 16.11
N LEU A 112 3.76 5.24 16.81
CA LEU A 112 4.68 5.95 17.68
C LEU A 112 6.02 6.15 16.97
N PHE A 113 6.50 7.38 16.93
CA PHE A 113 7.76 7.79 16.30
C PHE A 113 8.70 8.34 17.35
N ARG A 114 9.98 7.98 17.29
CA ARG A 114 11.02 8.56 18.16
C ARG A 114 11.47 9.94 17.65
N VAL A 115 10.50 10.84 17.55
CA VAL A 115 10.63 12.23 17.14
C VAL A 115 9.94 13.10 18.19
N ARG A 116 10.43 14.33 18.37
CA ARG A 116 9.86 15.34 19.29
C ARG A 116 10.00 16.73 18.69
N ASP A 117 9.21 17.68 19.19
CA ASP A 117 9.33 19.10 18.87
C ASP A 117 9.25 19.40 17.36
N ARG A 118 8.47 18.61 16.61
CA ARG A 118 8.33 18.71 15.14
C ARG A 118 6.88 18.51 14.69
N ILE A 119 6.53 19.11 13.56
CA ILE A 119 5.18 19.03 12.99
C ILE A 119 5.12 17.86 12.01
N PRO A 120 4.24 16.86 12.23
CA PRO A 120 4.06 15.76 11.30
C PRO A 120 3.21 16.15 10.08
N GLU A 121 3.65 15.69 8.92
CA GLU A 121 2.93 15.78 7.65
C GLU A 121 2.83 14.40 6.99
N LEU A 122 1.69 14.13 6.36
CA LEU A 122 1.53 13.00 5.46
C LEU A 122 1.83 13.46 4.03
N TRP A 123 2.76 12.79 3.36
CA TRP A 123 3.04 12.99 1.94
C TRP A 123 2.60 11.77 1.14
N ASN A 124 1.69 11.99 0.21
CA ASN A 124 1.10 10.95 -0.62
C ASN A 124 1.96 10.74 -1.89
N PRO A 125 2.62 9.58 -2.06
CA PRO A 125 3.46 9.33 -3.23
C PRO A 125 2.68 9.16 -4.53
N ILE A 126 1.36 8.91 -4.47
CA ILE A 126 0.50 8.72 -5.63
C ILE A 126 0.09 10.07 -6.22
N THR A 127 -0.31 11.03 -5.37
CA THR A 127 -0.80 12.35 -5.82
C THR A 127 0.26 13.44 -5.76
N GLY A 128 1.34 13.24 -5.00
CA GLY A 128 2.34 14.27 -4.71
C GLY A 128 1.91 15.30 -3.66
N GLU A 129 0.69 15.19 -3.13
CA GLU A 129 0.16 16.10 -2.12
C GLU A 129 0.82 15.86 -0.76
N ASN A 130 0.99 16.95 -0.01
CA ASN A 130 1.36 16.91 1.40
C ASN A 130 0.33 17.66 2.24
N ARG A 131 0.09 17.17 3.44
CA ARG A 131 -0.83 17.80 4.40
C ARG A 131 -0.35 17.57 5.83
N ARG A 132 -0.66 18.52 6.71
CA ARG A 132 -0.40 18.37 8.14
C ARG A 132 -1.30 17.27 8.73
N LEU A 133 -0.79 16.61 9.77
CA LEU A 133 -1.53 15.70 10.63
C LEU A 133 -1.82 16.41 11.95
N PRO A 134 -3.02 17.00 12.14
CA PRO A 134 -3.33 17.80 13.33
C PRO A 134 -3.58 16.96 14.59
N GLU A 135 -3.92 15.68 14.43
CA GLU A 135 -4.18 14.75 15.53
C GLU A 135 -2.90 13.97 15.84
N TYR A 136 -2.17 14.40 16.86
CA TYR A 136 -1.01 13.69 17.38
C TYR A 136 -0.81 14.09 18.85
N SER A 137 -0.07 13.27 19.58
CA SER A 137 0.33 13.59 20.95
C SER A 137 1.83 13.35 21.12
N GLU A 138 2.46 14.15 21.97
CA GLU A 138 3.86 13.93 22.35
C GLU A 138 3.94 13.49 23.81
N LYS A 139 4.66 12.39 24.05
CA LYS A 139 4.91 11.86 25.39
C LYS A 139 6.29 11.22 25.42
N GLU A 140 7.07 11.53 26.47
CA GLU A 140 8.38 10.89 26.71
C GLU A 140 9.35 10.98 25.51
N GLY A 141 9.35 12.10 24.80
CA GLY A 141 10.22 12.33 23.63
C GLY A 141 9.83 11.54 22.37
N ARG A 142 8.59 11.07 22.31
CA ARG A 142 8.01 10.39 21.14
C ARG A 142 6.71 11.05 20.72
N THR A 143 6.42 10.99 19.43
CA THR A 143 5.15 11.45 18.84
C THR A 143 4.28 10.24 18.52
N SER A 144 3.06 10.19 19.03
CA SER A 144 2.03 9.21 18.65
C SER A 144 1.04 9.83 17.67
N ILE A 145 0.76 9.15 16.58
CA ILE A 145 -0.12 9.59 15.50
C ILE A 145 -1.09 8.46 15.14
N PRO A 146 -2.42 8.65 15.28
CA PRO A 146 -3.39 7.72 14.72
C PRO A 146 -3.37 7.82 13.19
N LEU A 147 -3.09 6.69 12.54
CA LEU A 147 -2.97 6.57 11.10
C LEU A 147 -3.96 5.55 10.54
N ARG A 148 -4.55 5.88 9.39
CA ARG A 148 -5.40 4.98 8.61
C ARG A 148 -4.76 4.69 7.26
N PHE A 149 -4.75 3.41 6.90
CA PHE A 149 -4.26 2.88 5.65
C PHE A 149 -5.41 2.19 4.91
N GLU A 150 -5.59 2.52 3.65
CA GLU A 150 -6.38 1.73 2.71
C GLU A 150 -5.61 0.43 2.35
N PRO A 151 -6.27 -0.58 1.72
CA PRO A 151 -5.61 -1.83 1.37
C PRO A 151 -4.28 -1.65 0.62
N TYR A 152 -3.21 -2.26 1.14
CA TYR A 152 -1.85 -2.18 0.63
C TYR A 152 -1.28 -0.75 0.48
N GLN A 153 -1.83 0.22 1.21
CA GLN A 153 -1.41 1.62 1.10
C GLN A 153 -0.03 1.86 1.73
N SER A 154 0.69 2.81 1.15
CA SER A 154 1.91 3.38 1.73
C SER A 154 1.93 4.90 1.56
N PHE A 155 2.63 5.57 2.47
CA PHE A 155 2.88 7.02 2.42
C PHE A 155 4.10 7.37 3.26
N PHE A 156 4.53 8.63 3.17
CA PHE A 156 5.58 9.15 4.04
C PHE A 156 4.97 9.97 5.17
N ILE A 157 5.49 9.78 6.38
CA ILE A 157 5.31 10.69 7.51
C ILE A 157 6.60 11.51 7.62
N VAL A 158 6.49 12.81 7.37
CA VAL A 158 7.60 13.75 7.37
C VAL A 158 7.44 14.72 8.53
N PHE A 159 8.44 14.78 9.40
CA PHE A 159 8.48 15.70 10.53
C PHE A 159 9.32 16.92 10.17
N ARG A 160 8.68 18.09 10.07
CA ARG A 160 9.36 19.37 9.83
C ARG A 160 9.61 20.12 11.14
N HIS A 161 10.68 20.91 11.18
CA HIS A 161 10.91 21.82 12.30
C HIS A 161 9.74 22.81 12.45
N SER A 162 9.30 23.07 13.69
CA SER A 162 8.32 24.12 13.96
C SER A 162 9.04 25.47 14.07
N PRO A 163 8.77 26.46 13.21
CA PRO A 163 9.43 27.77 13.29
C PRO A 163 9.15 28.51 14.61
N ASP A 164 7.99 28.26 15.23
CA ASP A 164 7.47 29.02 16.38
C ASP A 164 7.51 28.23 17.70
N GLY A 165 8.10 27.04 17.72
CA GLY A 165 8.29 26.24 18.95
C GLY A 165 7.01 25.69 19.60
N THR A 166 5.83 26.01 19.08
CA THR A 166 4.55 25.43 19.51
C THR A 166 4.05 24.44 18.47
N ALA A 167 4.25 23.16 18.75
CA ALA A 167 3.46 22.08 18.19
C ALA A 167 2.02 22.25 18.70
N GLU A 168 1.20 23.03 17.99
CA GLU A 168 -0.24 23.08 18.28
C GLU A 168 -0.84 21.72 17.89
N SER A 169 -0.86 20.79 18.84
CA SER A 169 -1.74 19.64 18.81
C SER A 169 -3.18 20.17 18.83
N LEU A 170 -3.77 20.34 17.65
CA LEU A 170 -5.18 20.65 17.50
C LEU A 170 -5.96 19.35 17.72
N SER A 171 -6.10 18.93 18.98
CA SER A 171 -6.79 17.70 19.41
C SER A 171 -8.28 17.63 19.02
N ALA A 172 -8.78 18.56 18.20
CA ALA A 172 -10.17 18.67 17.76
C ALA A 172 -10.37 18.36 16.26
N LYS A 173 -9.30 18.11 15.48
CA LYS A 173 -9.41 17.78 14.04
C LYS A 173 -8.83 16.39 13.78
N SER A 174 -9.62 15.49 13.19
CA SER A 174 -9.16 14.15 12.82
C SER A 174 -8.11 14.18 11.71
N ASN A 175 -7.13 13.27 11.76
CA ASN A 175 -6.13 13.09 10.71
C ASN A 175 -6.72 12.61 9.38
N PHE A 176 -7.85 11.89 9.37
CA PHE A 176 -8.39 11.29 8.15
C PHE A 176 -9.85 11.71 7.98
N PRO A 177 -10.17 12.50 6.96
CA PRO A 177 -11.55 12.94 6.75
C PRO A 177 -12.46 11.76 6.41
N GLU A 178 -13.67 11.79 6.95
CA GLU A 178 -14.69 10.78 6.65
C GLU A 178 -15.23 10.94 5.23
N VAL A 179 -15.46 9.80 4.58
CA VAL A 179 -16.10 9.72 3.28
C VAL A 179 -17.58 9.46 3.48
N THR A 180 -18.42 10.35 2.97
CA THR A 180 -19.88 10.18 2.97
C THR A 180 -20.31 9.71 1.59
N TYR A 181 -20.94 8.53 1.50
CA TYR A 181 -21.48 8.01 0.24
C TYR A 181 -22.92 8.48 0.04
N HIS A 182 -23.26 8.90 -1.17
CA HIS A 182 -24.58 9.46 -1.50
C HIS A 182 -25.36 8.54 -2.42
N GLU A 183 -25.03 8.54 -3.71
CA GLU A 183 -25.76 7.79 -4.73
C GLU A 183 -24.86 6.68 -5.31
N THR A 184 -25.44 5.49 -5.47
CA THR A 184 -24.85 4.42 -6.26
C THR A 184 -25.32 4.53 -7.70
N LEU A 185 -24.38 4.60 -8.65
CA LEU A 185 -24.67 4.68 -10.08
C LEU A 185 -25.11 3.31 -10.64
N SER A 186 -26.29 2.89 -10.20
CA SER A 186 -26.91 1.59 -10.51
C SER A 186 -27.60 1.56 -11.89
N GLY A 187 -28.07 0.38 -12.29
CA GLY A 187 -28.72 0.15 -13.57
C GLY A 187 -27.74 0.14 -14.74
N PRO A 188 -28.24 0.27 -15.98
CA PRO A 188 -27.51 -0.14 -17.16
C PRO A 188 -26.25 0.71 -17.41
N TRP A 189 -25.20 0.02 -17.82
CA TRP A 189 -23.95 0.57 -18.34
C TRP A 189 -23.76 0.11 -19.78
N ARG A 190 -23.36 1.02 -20.67
CA ARG A 190 -22.92 0.63 -22.02
C ARG A 190 -21.44 0.29 -21.93
N VAL A 191 -21.08 -0.92 -22.34
CA VAL A 191 -19.70 -1.41 -22.25
C VAL A 191 -19.20 -1.74 -23.65
N TYR A 192 -18.06 -1.17 -24.00
CA TYR A 192 -17.41 -1.34 -25.28
C TYR A 192 -16.17 -2.19 -25.11
N PHE A 193 -16.05 -3.22 -25.92
CA PHE A 193 -14.91 -4.13 -25.97
C PHE A 193 -14.33 -4.10 -27.37
N ASP A 194 -13.01 -4.22 -27.48
CA ASP A 194 -12.35 -4.20 -28.78
C ASP A 194 -12.52 -5.56 -29.50
N PRO A 195 -13.12 -5.59 -30.71
CA PRO A 195 -13.27 -6.81 -31.49
C PRO A 195 -11.94 -7.44 -31.91
N GLU A 196 -10.86 -6.66 -32.02
CA GLU A 196 -9.52 -7.18 -32.34
C GLU A 196 -9.01 -8.11 -31.24
N TYR A 197 -9.43 -7.87 -29.99
CA TYR A 197 -9.11 -8.72 -28.84
C TYR A 197 -10.19 -9.77 -28.53
N GLY A 198 -11.15 -9.97 -29.45
CA GLY A 198 -12.22 -10.97 -29.35
C GLY A 198 -13.45 -10.53 -28.57
N GLY A 199 -13.59 -9.22 -28.27
CA GLY A 199 -14.77 -8.65 -27.63
C GLY A 199 -15.97 -8.46 -28.57
N PRO A 200 -17.20 -8.28 -28.04
CA PRO A 200 -18.43 -8.16 -28.83
C PRO A 200 -18.70 -6.77 -29.43
N GLU A 201 -17.69 -5.89 -29.55
CA GLU A 201 -17.83 -4.46 -29.90
C GLU A 201 -18.55 -3.64 -28.82
N HIS A 202 -19.83 -3.94 -28.53
CA HIS A 202 -20.59 -3.29 -27.47
C HIS A 202 -21.68 -4.20 -26.88
N VAL A 203 -21.97 -3.99 -25.60
CA VAL A 203 -22.99 -4.72 -24.83
C VAL A 203 -23.55 -3.81 -23.74
N VAL A 204 -24.76 -4.10 -23.26
CA VAL A 204 -25.34 -3.43 -22.09
C VAL A 204 -25.21 -4.34 -20.88
N PHE A 205 -24.57 -3.85 -19.83
CA PHE A 205 -24.52 -4.50 -18.53
C PHE A 205 -25.63 -3.90 -17.69
N GLU A 206 -26.70 -4.66 -17.43
CA GLU A 206 -27.80 -4.22 -16.54
C GLU A 206 -27.28 -3.96 -15.12
N GLU A 207 -26.29 -4.75 -14.69
CA GLU A 207 -25.55 -4.59 -13.46
C GLU A 207 -24.04 -4.80 -13.71
N LEU A 208 -23.21 -4.11 -12.94
CA LEU A 208 -21.76 -4.34 -12.94
C LEU A 208 -21.47 -5.76 -12.44
N SER A 209 -20.58 -6.46 -13.15
CA SER A 209 -20.26 -7.86 -12.87
C SER A 209 -18.85 -8.22 -13.34
N ASP A 210 -18.30 -9.28 -12.76
CA ASP A 210 -17.03 -9.85 -13.18
C ASP A 210 -17.14 -10.48 -14.57
N TRP A 211 -16.32 -10.01 -15.51
CA TRP A 211 -16.27 -10.52 -16.87
C TRP A 211 -16.05 -12.03 -16.90
N SER A 212 -15.22 -12.57 -15.99
CA SER A 212 -14.86 -13.99 -15.95
C SER A 212 -16.05 -14.93 -15.72
N GLN A 213 -17.17 -14.39 -15.23
CA GLN A 213 -18.42 -15.10 -14.99
C GLN A 213 -19.48 -14.85 -16.08
N HIS A 214 -19.18 -14.00 -17.05
CA HIS A 214 -20.11 -13.67 -18.13
C HIS A 214 -20.37 -14.88 -19.04
N SER A 215 -21.60 -14.99 -19.56
CA SER A 215 -22.02 -16.13 -20.40
C SER A 215 -21.43 -16.06 -21.82
N GLU A 216 -21.22 -14.85 -22.35
CA GLU A 216 -20.60 -14.61 -23.64
C GLU A 216 -19.08 -14.87 -23.59
N PRO A 217 -18.53 -15.81 -24.38
CA PRO A 217 -17.10 -16.16 -24.35
C PRO A 217 -16.16 -14.99 -24.67
N GLY A 218 -16.58 -14.07 -25.54
CA GLY A 218 -15.79 -12.90 -25.92
C GLY A 218 -15.53 -11.94 -24.75
N ILE A 219 -16.44 -11.90 -23.77
CA ILE A 219 -16.30 -11.15 -22.52
C ILE A 219 -15.62 -12.03 -21.46
N LYS A 220 -16.06 -13.29 -21.32
CA LYS A 220 -15.54 -14.24 -20.33
C LYS A 220 -14.02 -14.38 -20.34
N TYR A 221 -13.47 -14.47 -21.54
CA TYR A 221 -12.04 -14.66 -21.77
C TYR A 221 -11.38 -13.38 -22.28
N TYR A 222 -12.01 -12.21 -22.09
CA TYR A 222 -11.44 -10.96 -22.56
C TYR A 222 -10.18 -10.59 -21.79
N SER A 223 -9.15 -10.16 -22.52
CA SER A 223 -8.02 -9.43 -21.94
C SER A 223 -7.72 -8.21 -22.79
N GLY A 224 -7.68 -7.05 -22.15
CA GLY A 224 -7.54 -5.77 -22.83
C GLY A 224 -8.21 -4.65 -22.05
N ILE A 225 -8.60 -3.60 -22.77
CA ILE A 225 -9.34 -2.48 -22.20
C ILE A 225 -10.81 -2.59 -22.59
N ALA A 226 -11.72 -2.42 -21.64
CA ALA A 226 -13.14 -2.21 -21.92
C ALA A 226 -13.56 -0.82 -21.41
N THR A 227 -14.39 -0.13 -22.18
CA THR A 227 -14.86 1.23 -21.84
C THR A 227 -16.30 1.17 -21.37
N TYR A 228 -16.55 1.59 -20.13
CA TYR A 228 -17.87 1.73 -19.54
C TYR A 228 -18.36 3.16 -19.72
N GLU A 229 -19.58 3.34 -20.22
CA GLU A 229 -20.23 4.64 -20.34
C GLU A 229 -21.54 4.70 -19.56
N LYS A 230 -21.74 5.80 -18.84
CA LYS A 230 -23.00 6.13 -18.17
C LYS A 230 -23.22 7.64 -18.09
N THR A 231 -24.49 8.03 -18.03
CA THR A 231 -24.89 9.41 -17.75
C THR A 231 -25.59 9.48 -16.40
N PHE A 232 -25.33 10.53 -15.63
CA PHE A 232 -25.97 10.75 -14.33
C PHE A 232 -26.17 12.25 -14.02
N ASP A 233 -27.13 12.53 -13.16
CA ASP A 233 -27.37 13.87 -12.61
C ASP A 233 -26.76 13.96 -11.21
N LEU A 234 -26.41 15.17 -10.77
CA LEU A 234 -25.88 15.39 -9.43
C LEU A 234 -26.97 15.07 -8.38
N PRO A 235 -26.68 14.25 -7.36
CA PRO A 235 -27.61 14.00 -6.27
C PRO A 235 -27.98 15.31 -5.55
N ALA A 236 -29.27 15.50 -5.25
CA ALA A 236 -29.74 16.70 -4.55
C ALA A 236 -29.17 16.86 -3.12
N SER A 237 -28.56 15.80 -2.57
CA SER A 237 -27.88 15.82 -1.27
C SER A 237 -26.50 16.48 -1.30
N ILE A 238 -25.96 16.77 -2.49
CA ILE A 238 -24.60 17.30 -2.66
C ILE A 238 -24.66 18.75 -3.08
N ASP A 239 -23.99 19.62 -2.33
CA ASP A 239 -23.73 21.01 -2.71
C ASP A 239 -22.36 21.12 -3.37
N LEU A 240 -22.34 21.61 -4.61
CA LEU A 240 -21.13 21.82 -5.41
C LEU A 240 -20.11 22.75 -4.74
N ASN A 241 -20.52 23.60 -3.80
CA ASN A 241 -19.68 24.67 -3.27
C ASN A 241 -18.98 24.34 -1.94
N SER A 242 -19.28 23.22 -1.29
CA SER A 242 -18.87 23.00 0.11
C SER A 242 -17.97 21.80 0.37
N GLU A 243 -17.84 20.85 -0.56
CA GLU A 243 -17.14 19.58 -0.30
C GLU A 243 -16.27 19.11 -1.48
N SER A 244 -15.26 18.28 -1.18
CA SER A 244 -14.56 17.53 -2.22
C SER A 244 -15.47 16.41 -2.70
N ILE A 245 -15.90 16.45 -3.95
CA ILE A 245 -16.77 15.44 -4.55
C ILE A 245 -15.93 14.41 -5.29
N LEU A 246 -16.18 13.13 -5.02
CA LEU A 246 -15.44 11.99 -5.53
C LEU A 246 -16.37 11.04 -6.29
N ILE A 247 -15.82 10.35 -7.29
CA ILE A 247 -16.35 9.05 -7.72
C ILE A 247 -15.49 7.96 -7.08
N ASP A 248 -16.14 7.07 -6.33
CA ASP A 248 -15.57 5.82 -5.83
C ASP A 248 -15.97 4.69 -6.76
N LEU A 249 -14.99 3.99 -7.34
CA LEU A 249 -15.23 2.93 -8.32
C LEU A 249 -15.59 1.58 -7.67
N GLY A 250 -15.52 1.47 -6.35
CA GLY A 250 -15.66 0.19 -5.65
C GLY A 250 -14.51 -0.75 -5.98
N GLU A 251 -14.84 -1.96 -6.43
CA GLU A 251 -13.87 -2.95 -6.85
C GLU A 251 -13.57 -2.86 -8.37
N VAL A 252 -12.28 -2.78 -8.70
CA VAL A 252 -11.76 -2.72 -10.07
C VAL A 252 -10.69 -3.80 -10.24
N GLN A 253 -10.78 -4.54 -11.34
CA GLN A 253 -9.83 -5.60 -11.71
C GLN A 253 -9.28 -5.27 -13.11
N ASN A 254 -8.17 -4.53 -13.27
CA ASN A 254 -7.13 -4.22 -12.27
C ASN A 254 -6.73 -2.73 -12.22
N LEU A 255 -7.07 -1.94 -13.22
CA LEU A 255 -6.80 -0.50 -13.25
C LEU A 255 -7.87 0.22 -14.06
N ALA A 256 -8.18 1.46 -13.70
CA ALA A 256 -9.21 2.26 -14.35
C ALA A 256 -8.72 3.66 -14.69
N ARG A 257 -8.95 4.11 -15.92
CA ARG A 257 -8.88 5.53 -16.29
C ARG A 257 -10.28 6.12 -16.27
N VAL A 258 -10.44 7.28 -15.63
CA VAL A 258 -11.74 7.94 -15.52
C VAL A 258 -11.74 9.22 -16.34
N ARG A 259 -12.76 9.39 -17.17
CA ARG A 259 -13.09 10.67 -17.80
C ARG A 259 -14.49 11.11 -17.41
N LEU A 260 -14.65 12.40 -17.14
CA LEU A 260 -15.94 13.02 -16.86
C LEU A 260 -16.14 14.20 -17.81
N ASN A 261 -17.27 14.25 -18.49
CA ASN A 261 -17.62 15.33 -19.42
C ASN A 261 -16.50 15.60 -20.46
N GLY A 262 -15.79 14.55 -20.89
CA GLY A 262 -14.67 14.62 -21.84
C GLY A 262 -13.31 15.01 -21.24
N ARG A 263 -13.23 15.37 -19.95
CA ARG A 263 -11.96 15.65 -19.27
C ARG A 263 -11.40 14.38 -18.66
N ASP A 264 -10.15 14.07 -18.99
CA ASP A 264 -9.38 12.98 -18.38
C ASP A 264 -8.98 13.37 -16.95
N LEU A 265 -9.34 12.51 -15.99
CA LEU A 265 -9.09 12.70 -14.56
C LEU A 265 -7.98 11.78 -14.04
N GLY A 266 -7.31 11.06 -14.93
CA GLY A 266 -6.18 10.19 -14.60
C GLY A 266 -6.56 8.72 -14.39
N VAL A 267 -5.58 7.97 -13.89
CA VAL A 267 -5.64 6.52 -13.74
C VAL A 267 -5.57 6.13 -12.27
N THR A 268 -6.56 5.37 -11.80
CA THR A 268 -6.52 4.68 -10.50
C THR A 268 -6.01 3.26 -10.73
N TRP A 269 -4.92 2.91 -10.05
CA TRP A 269 -4.23 1.61 -10.22
C TRP A 269 -4.04 0.88 -8.88
N CYS A 270 -4.44 1.50 -7.77
CA CYS A 270 -4.44 0.93 -6.45
C CYS A 270 -5.57 1.52 -5.60
N ALA A 271 -5.86 0.90 -4.47
CA ALA A 271 -6.78 1.45 -3.49
C ALA A 271 -6.25 2.78 -2.89
N PRO A 272 -7.14 3.69 -2.48
CA PRO A 272 -8.58 3.69 -2.75
C PRO A 272 -8.86 4.05 -4.23
N TRP A 273 -9.78 3.32 -4.87
CA TRP A 273 -10.14 3.50 -6.29
C TRP A 273 -11.04 4.72 -6.51
N ARG A 274 -10.54 5.91 -6.15
CA ARG A 274 -11.30 7.17 -6.12
C ARG A 274 -10.68 8.23 -7.00
N VAL A 275 -11.54 9.10 -7.54
CA VAL A 275 -11.14 10.26 -8.36
C VAL A 275 -11.95 11.49 -7.96
N GLU A 276 -11.30 12.64 -7.80
CA GLU A 276 -11.97 13.92 -7.54
C GLU A 276 -12.60 14.48 -8.81
N ILE A 277 -13.86 14.88 -8.72
CA ILE A 277 -14.69 15.29 -9.87
C ILE A 277 -15.24 16.71 -9.78
N GLY A 278 -15.04 17.40 -8.65
CA GLY A 278 -15.70 18.68 -8.33
C GLY A 278 -15.60 19.73 -9.44
N ASP A 279 -14.40 19.94 -9.98
CA ASP A 279 -14.12 20.98 -11.00
C ASP A 279 -14.78 20.75 -12.38
N VAL A 280 -15.36 19.56 -12.59
CA VAL A 280 -15.85 19.11 -13.90
C VAL A 280 -17.33 18.76 -13.86
N LEU A 281 -17.86 18.63 -12.66
CA LEU A 281 -19.21 18.18 -12.39
C LEU A 281 -20.23 19.25 -12.78
N LYS A 282 -21.34 18.81 -13.36
CA LYS A 282 -22.51 19.62 -13.69
C LYS A 282 -23.68 19.17 -12.84
N GLU A 283 -24.71 20.00 -12.72
CA GLU A 283 -25.95 19.58 -12.06
C GLU A 283 -26.64 18.42 -12.79
N LYS A 284 -26.52 18.35 -14.11
CA LYS A 284 -27.21 17.37 -14.96
C LYS A 284 -26.35 16.87 -16.12
N ASP A 285 -26.76 15.74 -16.68
CA ASP A 285 -26.23 15.16 -17.91
C ASP A 285 -24.70 14.96 -17.88
N ASN A 286 -24.17 14.52 -16.74
CA ASN A 286 -22.76 14.21 -16.61
C ASN A 286 -22.44 12.91 -17.34
N ARG A 287 -21.55 12.96 -18.34
CA ARG A 287 -21.09 11.78 -19.06
C ARG A 287 -19.84 11.23 -18.41
N LEU A 288 -19.96 10.05 -17.82
CA LEU A 288 -18.88 9.29 -17.20
C LEU A 288 -18.39 8.20 -18.16
N GLU A 289 -17.09 8.15 -18.36
CA GLU A 289 -16.39 7.11 -19.10
C GLU A 289 -15.34 6.49 -18.18
N ILE A 290 -15.31 5.17 -18.08
CA ILE A 290 -14.33 4.42 -17.29
C ILE A 290 -13.69 3.37 -18.19
N GLU A 291 -12.43 3.55 -18.54
CA GLU A 291 -11.63 2.54 -19.24
C GLU A 291 -11.02 1.59 -18.21
N VAL A 292 -11.42 0.32 -18.19
CA VAL A 292 -10.85 -0.70 -17.30
C VAL A 292 -9.93 -1.62 -18.08
N ALA A 293 -8.69 -1.77 -17.61
CA ALA A 293 -7.75 -2.76 -18.15
C ALA A 293 -7.57 -3.92 -17.16
N ASN A 294 -7.56 -5.14 -17.67
CA ASN A 294 -7.22 -6.34 -16.91
C ASN A 294 -5.88 -6.96 -17.38
N LEU A 295 -5.63 -8.19 -16.94
CA LEU A 295 -4.42 -8.94 -17.27
C LEU A 295 -4.68 -9.92 -18.43
N TRP A 296 -3.61 -10.29 -19.14
CA TRP A 296 -3.61 -11.28 -20.23
C TRP A 296 -4.01 -12.75 -19.92
N PRO A 297 -3.97 -13.27 -18.67
CA PRO A 297 -4.26 -14.67 -18.40
C PRO A 297 -5.61 -15.17 -18.94
N ASN A 298 -6.69 -14.40 -18.83
CA ASN A 298 -8.01 -14.84 -19.26
C ASN A 298 -8.08 -15.11 -20.77
N ARG A 299 -7.47 -14.24 -21.59
CA ARG A 299 -7.35 -14.46 -23.04
C ARG A 299 -6.46 -15.64 -23.37
N LEU A 300 -5.31 -15.76 -22.69
CA LEU A 300 -4.41 -16.90 -22.85
C LEU A 300 -5.05 -18.24 -22.49
N ILE A 301 -5.94 -18.27 -21.48
CA ILE A 301 -6.73 -19.44 -21.09
C ILE A 301 -7.81 -19.74 -22.15
N GLY A 302 -8.57 -18.72 -22.56
CA GLY A 302 -9.64 -18.87 -23.55
C GLY A 302 -9.14 -19.35 -24.91
N ASP A 303 -7.96 -18.90 -25.33
CA ASP A 303 -7.35 -19.30 -26.59
C ASP A 303 -6.95 -20.78 -26.63
N ARG A 304 -6.73 -21.42 -25.48
CA ARG A 304 -6.50 -22.87 -25.42
C ARG A 304 -7.71 -23.70 -25.84
N LEU A 305 -8.90 -23.11 -25.86
CA LEU A 305 -10.13 -23.75 -26.31
C LEU A 305 -10.33 -23.64 -27.84
N LEU A 306 -9.47 -22.87 -28.52
CA LEU A 306 -9.61 -22.53 -29.93
C LEU A 306 -8.52 -23.20 -30.79
N PRO A 307 -8.82 -23.51 -32.06
CA PRO A 307 -7.79 -23.81 -33.06
C PRO A 307 -6.77 -22.67 -33.15
N LEU A 308 -5.52 -23.01 -33.47
CA LEU A 308 -4.39 -22.07 -33.46
C LEU A 308 -4.65 -20.82 -34.31
N GLU A 309 -5.32 -20.97 -35.45
CA GLU A 309 -5.61 -19.88 -36.40
C GLU A 309 -6.67 -18.89 -35.89
N LYS A 310 -7.37 -19.25 -34.82
CA LYS A 310 -8.41 -18.43 -34.17
C LYS A 310 -7.96 -17.86 -32.82
N GLN A 311 -6.73 -18.14 -32.40
CA GLN A 311 -6.18 -17.58 -31.16
C GLN A 311 -5.86 -16.10 -31.37
N VAL A 312 -6.15 -15.30 -30.35
CA VAL A 312 -5.94 -13.85 -30.36
C VAL A 312 -4.55 -13.52 -29.84
N ALA A 313 -4.16 -14.13 -28.73
CA ALA A 313 -2.88 -13.90 -28.07
C ALA A 313 -1.81 -14.87 -28.55
N TRP A 314 -0.56 -14.39 -28.61
CA TRP A 314 0.61 -15.21 -28.88
C TRP A 314 1.71 -14.94 -27.86
N THR A 315 2.36 -16.00 -27.39
CA THR A 315 3.52 -15.93 -26.49
C THR A 315 4.44 -17.12 -26.71
N THR A 316 5.75 -16.93 -26.49
CA THR A 316 6.76 -18.01 -26.59
C THR A 316 6.62 -19.05 -25.49
N TRP A 317 6.09 -18.66 -24.34
CA TRP A 317 5.82 -19.56 -23.22
C TRP A 317 4.49 -19.18 -22.56
N ASN A 318 3.60 -20.16 -22.41
CA ASN A 318 2.27 -19.97 -21.82
C ASN A 318 2.08 -21.00 -20.68
N PRO A 319 2.08 -20.56 -19.41
CA PRO A 319 1.89 -21.46 -18.26
C PRO A 319 0.44 -21.93 -18.10
N TYR A 320 -0.50 -21.30 -18.78
CA TYR A 320 -1.93 -21.55 -18.62
C TYR A 320 -2.45 -22.69 -19.50
N LYS A 321 -3.36 -23.47 -18.92
CA LYS A 321 -4.12 -24.55 -19.55
C LYS A 321 -5.57 -24.11 -19.77
N ALA A 322 -6.30 -24.88 -20.58
CA ALA A 322 -7.71 -24.63 -20.88
C ALA A 322 -8.64 -24.68 -19.65
N ASP A 323 -8.21 -25.37 -18.59
CA ASP A 323 -8.92 -25.56 -17.32
C ASP A 323 -8.32 -24.73 -16.17
N SER A 324 -7.36 -23.83 -16.46
CA SER A 324 -6.83 -22.92 -15.45
C SER A 324 -7.93 -21.96 -14.97
N GLU A 325 -7.86 -21.60 -13.69
CA GLU A 325 -8.80 -20.65 -13.09
C GLU A 325 -8.68 -19.27 -13.75
N LEU A 326 -9.82 -18.66 -14.07
CA LEU A 326 -9.87 -17.31 -14.60
C LEU A 326 -9.68 -16.30 -13.47
N LEU A 327 -9.01 -15.20 -13.79
CA LEU A 327 -8.86 -14.09 -12.88
C LEU A 327 -10.10 -13.19 -12.93
N PRO A 328 -10.58 -12.68 -11.79
CA PRO A 328 -11.59 -11.63 -11.77
C PRO A 328 -11.19 -10.46 -12.66
N SER A 329 -12.13 -9.87 -13.39
CA SER A 329 -11.85 -8.83 -14.38
C SER A 329 -13.00 -7.84 -14.53
N GLY A 330 -12.64 -6.57 -14.75
CA GLY A 330 -13.57 -5.50 -15.07
C GLY A 330 -13.89 -4.56 -13.92
N LEU A 331 -14.94 -3.76 -14.13
CA LEU A 331 -15.53 -2.89 -13.12
C LEU A 331 -16.59 -3.69 -12.37
N LEU A 332 -16.25 -4.15 -11.17
CA LEU A 332 -17.15 -4.92 -10.31
C LEU A 332 -18.03 -3.99 -9.47
N GLY A 333 -17.51 -2.81 -9.12
CA GLY A 333 -18.28 -1.79 -8.42
C GLY A 333 -18.49 -2.11 -6.93
N PRO A 334 -19.55 -1.58 -6.31
CA PRO A 334 -20.48 -0.61 -6.88
C PRO A 334 -19.83 0.78 -7.03
N VAL A 335 -20.07 1.44 -8.16
CA VAL A 335 -19.64 2.83 -8.41
C VAL A 335 -20.54 3.80 -7.67
N ARG A 336 -19.96 4.70 -6.88
CA ARG A 336 -20.68 5.63 -6.00
C ARG A 336 -20.18 7.05 -6.11
N ILE A 337 -21.09 8.00 -5.97
CA ILE A 337 -20.75 9.40 -5.70
C ILE A 337 -20.55 9.55 -4.20
N ALA A 338 -19.44 10.14 -3.81
CA ALA A 338 -19.11 10.38 -2.42
C ALA A 338 -18.63 11.81 -2.21
N THR A 339 -18.71 12.29 -0.98
CA THR A 339 -18.08 13.53 -0.56
C THR A 339 -17.08 13.30 0.54
N LEU A 340 -16.03 14.10 0.50
CA LEU A 340 -14.99 14.15 1.52
C LEU A 340 -15.05 15.53 2.15
N LYS A 341 -15.38 15.55 3.45
CA LYS A 341 -15.38 16.79 4.22
C LYS A 341 -13.92 17.25 4.33
N LYS A 342 -13.55 18.33 3.65
CA LYS A 342 -12.19 18.89 3.77
C LYS A 342 -12.00 19.29 5.24
N GLY A 343 -11.28 18.46 6.01
CA GLY A 343 -10.87 18.80 7.37
C GLY A 343 -10.14 20.13 7.30
N GLY A 344 -10.72 21.18 7.91
CA GLY A 344 -10.46 22.57 7.54
C GLY A 344 -8.98 22.85 7.29
N MET A 345 -8.62 22.99 6.01
CA MET A 345 -7.37 23.60 5.57
C MET A 345 -7.47 25.08 5.93
N GLN A 346 -6.72 25.47 6.97
CA GLN A 346 -6.25 26.82 7.15
C GLN A 346 -4.73 26.77 7.17
#